data_AF-Q02VM8-F1
#
_entry.id   AF-Q02VM8-F1
#
_cell.length_a   1.000
_cell.length_b   1.000
_cell.length_c   1.000
_cell.angle_alpha   90.00
_cell.angle_beta   90.00
_cell.angle_gamma   90.00
#
_symmetry.space_group_name_H-M   'P 1'
#
loop_
_entity.id
_entity.type
_entity.pdbx_description
1 polymer ?
#
loop_
_entity_poly.entity_id
_entity_poly.type
_entity_poly.pdbx_seq_one_letter_code
_entity_poly.pdbx_strand_id
1 'polypeptide(L)'
;MFENLLSYYGNNAQVRINERIEKINNQRQSLRSSDDKQYKDLKSIKNTHLYINKPKVIKDIREKKVDEVTKLLSVTVGQSLIDNVKLKPNLSTYSSDKYHEIKMKEDNLEFTSLQELFWGLPDRTFSEKDKFYFLLNLFLDLLNNKDYVKTIHNILIEYVPFARYAALEKLSRDDSGDFSISKDYKNENIDVFAESILLFCSTGNSDEIMELFIDFLYGEYKYESKDKKGRYLVKTEVICFQNFEKSFSEKLKGILAPVLEMEDYYSLGKRVYDIVVDDFEINSNLIKLEMERSTESYGHWLTRGEKNDIDVLYDLFDASESYIERLVKVQTDQYGDIEKEYFESPFFSKNSSPCFSEDRMIELVKEKQEGEYLDYQESMEESESVKDLEEHLAYLDFLDEIEKVHKG
;
A
#
# COMPACT_ATOMS: atom_id res chain seq x y z
N MET A 1 6.72 19.12 -0.13
CA MET A 1 7.48 17.90 -0.49
C MET A 1 6.74 16.62 -0.12
N PHE A 2 6.12 16.53 1.06
CA PHE A 2 5.46 15.30 1.53
C PHE A 2 3.93 15.41 1.56
N GLU A 3 3.32 15.78 0.43
CA GLU A 3 1.89 16.10 0.38
C GLU A 3 1.03 14.83 0.55
N ASN A 4 1.38 13.75 -0.15
CA ASN A 4 0.66 12.48 -0.06
C ASN A 4 0.79 11.89 1.35
N LEU A 5 2.01 11.87 1.91
CA LEU A 5 2.27 11.32 3.23
C LEU A 5 1.54 12.10 4.35
N LEU A 6 1.59 13.44 4.30
CA LEU A 6 0.90 14.28 5.27
C LEU A 6 -0.62 14.19 5.12
N SER A 7 -1.13 14.06 3.89
CA SER A 7 -2.56 13.86 3.64
C SER A 7 -3.01 12.51 4.22
N TYR A 8 -2.27 11.44 3.97
CA TYR A 8 -2.57 10.11 4.51
C TYR A 8 -2.65 10.11 6.04
N TYR A 9 -1.59 10.57 6.73
CA TYR A 9 -1.59 10.59 8.19
C TYR A 9 -2.57 11.61 8.77
N GLY A 10 -2.76 12.76 8.10
CA GLY A 10 -3.73 13.77 8.52
C GLY A 10 -5.17 13.24 8.47
N ASN A 11 -5.53 12.53 7.41
CA ASN A 11 -6.82 11.87 7.28
C ASN A 11 -7.02 10.80 8.36
N ASN A 12 -6.02 9.95 8.55
CA ASN A 12 -6.08 8.88 9.56
C ASN A 12 -6.19 9.45 10.99
N ALA A 13 -5.48 10.52 11.31
CA ALA A 13 -5.61 11.20 12.59
C ALA A 13 -7.03 11.76 12.78
N GLN A 14 -7.60 12.40 11.75
CA GLN A 14 -8.97 12.91 11.78
C GLN A 14 -10.00 11.80 12.01
N VAL A 15 -9.92 10.71 11.23
CA VAL A 15 -10.78 9.53 11.35
C VAL A 15 -10.69 8.96 12.75
N ARG A 16 -9.48 8.71 13.25
CA ARG A 16 -9.24 8.16 14.59
C ARG A 16 -9.84 9.02 15.70
N ILE A 17 -9.68 10.35 15.62
CA ILE A 17 -10.29 11.28 16.57
C ILE A 17 -11.82 11.16 16.53
N ASN A 18 -12.42 11.16 15.34
CA ASN A 18 -13.86 11.09 15.17
C ASN A 18 -14.44 9.75 15.67
N GLU A 19 -13.86 8.63 15.26
CA GLU A 19 -14.27 7.29 15.68
C GLU A 19 -14.14 7.10 17.20
N ARG A 20 -13.05 7.60 17.81
CA ARG A 20 -12.87 7.51 19.26
C ARG A 20 -13.94 8.31 20.01
N ILE A 21 -14.24 9.52 19.55
CA ILE A 21 -15.31 10.36 20.12
C ILE A 21 -16.67 9.69 19.98
N GLU A 22 -16.97 9.10 18.82
CA GLU A 22 -18.23 8.41 18.56
C GLU A 22 -18.38 7.17 19.44
N LYS A 23 -17.34 6.32 19.51
CA LYS A 23 -17.30 5.14 20.38
C LYS A 23 -17.55 5.52 21.84
N ILE A 24 -16.89 6.57 22.35
CA ILE A 24 -17.12 7.07 23.71
C ILE A 24 -18.55 7.56 23.89
N ASN A 25 -19.10 8.32 22.94
CA ASN A 25 -20.46 8.84 23.03
C ASN A 25 -21.51 7.73 23.08
N ASN A 26 -21.35 6.70 22.26
CA ASN A 26 -22.22 5.52 22.23
C ASN A 26 -22.12 4.76 23.56
N GLN A 27 -20.91 4.51 24.06
CA GLN A 27 -20.73 3.84 25.36
C GLN A 27 -21.27 4.66 26.53
N ARG A 28 -21.09 5.99 26.55
CA ARG A 28 -21.69 6.88 27.56
C ARG A 28 -23.21 6.85 27.54
N GLN A 29 -23.83 6.67 26.36
CA GLN A 29 -25.27 6.48 26.25
C GLN A 29 -25.70 5.15 26.90
N SER A 30 -25.03 4.04 26.57
CA SER A 30 -25.29 2.74 27.19
C SER A 30 -25.10 2.75 28.72
N LEU A 31 -24.02 3.38 29.20
CA LEU A 31 -23.75 3.50 30.64
C LEU A 31 -24.81 4.34 31.37
N ARG A 32 -25.32 5.41 30.75
CA ARG A 32 -26.43 6.19 31.32
C ARG A 32 -27.73 5.40 31.41
N SER A 33 -27.96 4.51 30.46
CA SER A 33 -29.11 3.61 30.44
C SER A 33 -28.97 2.44 31.42
N SER A 34 -27.80 2.24 32.02
CA SER A 34 -27.62 1.28 33.12
C SER A 34 -28.25 1.80 34.41
N ASP A 35 -28.62 0.88 35.31
CA ASP A 35 -29.16 1.23 36.64
C ASP A 35 -28.11 1.82 37.60
N ASP A 36 -26.85 1.91 37.18
CA ASP A 36 -25.78 2.48 37.99
C ASP A 36 -25.88 4.02 38.05
N LYS A 37 -26.19 4.52 39.25
CA LYS A 37 -26.32 5.96 39.53
C LYS A 37 -25.05 6.74 39.23
N GLN A 38 -23.87 6.11 39.28
CA GLN A 38 -22.59 6.78 39.07
C GLN A 38 -22.42 7.30 37.64
N TYR A 39 -23.15 6.75 36.67
CA TYR A 39 -22.99 7.08 35.24
C TYR A 39 -24.11 7.95 34.67
N LYS A 40 -25.16 8.28 35.44
CA LYS A 40 -26.32 9.05 34.97
C LYS A 40 -25.96 10.43 34.40
N ASP A 41 -24.90 11.05 34.92
CA ASP A 41 -24.46 12.39 34.54
C ASP A 41 -23.43 12.42 33.38
N LEU A 42 -23.09 11.26 32.78
CA LEU A 42 -22.13 11.20 31.67
C LEU A 42 -22.69 11.87 30.41
N LYS A 43 -22.20 13.08 30.10
CA LYS A 43 -22.61 13.83 28.89
C LYS A 43 -21.85 13.36 27.66
N SER A 44 -22.45 13.43 26.48
CA SER A 44 -21.73 13.27 25.22
C SER A 44 -20.61 14.32 25.10
N ILE A 45 -19.47 13.92 24.53
CA ILE A 45 -18.34 14.79 24.23
C ILE A 45 -18.78 15.84 23.21
N LYS A 46 -18.54 17.11 23.55
CA LYS A 46 -18.74 18.28 22.71
C LYS A 46 -17.38 18.92 22.47
N ASN A 47 -17.25 19.69 21.40
CA ASN A 47 -16.00 20.38 21.08
C ASN A 47 -15.53 21.31 22.22
N THR A 48 -16.46 21.87 23.00
CA THR A 48 -16.17 22.67 24.20
C THR A 48 -15.58 21.87 25.35
N HIS A 49 -15.82 20.56 25.42
CA HIS A 49 -15.17 19.68 26.39
C HIS A 49 -13.73 19.37 25.98
N LEU A 50 -13.44 19.36 24.69
CA LEU A 50 -12.15 18.95 24.14
C LEU A 50 -11.13 20.08 24.09
N TYR A 51 -11.57 21.32 23.83
CA TYR A 51 -10.70 22.49 23.88
C TYR A 51 -11.49 23.75 24.26
N ILE A 52 -11.64 23.98 25.56
CA ILE A 52 -12.53 24.99 26.15
C ILE A 52 -12.33 26.38 25.54
N ASN A 53 -11.08 26.79 25.36
CA ASN A 53 -10.75 28.15 24.89
C ASN A 53 -10.91 28.32 23.38
N LYS A 54 -10.88 27.23 22.60
CA LYS A 54 -10.92 27.26 21.12
C LYS A 54 -11.72 26.08 20.54
N PRO A 55 -13.01 25.92 20.88
CA PRO A 55 -13.83 24.78 20.42
C PRO A 55 -14.02 24.75 18.91
N LYS A 56 -13.93 25.90 18.23
CA LYS A 56 -13.96 25.99 16.76
C LYS A 56 -12.80 25.24 16.12
N VAL A 57 -11.62 25.23 16.73
CA VAL A 57 -10.45 24.48 16.20
C VAL A 57 -10.74 22.98 16.16
N ILE A 58 -11.36 22.45 17.21
CA ILE A 58 -11.78 21.05 17.26
C ILE A 58 -12.88 20.76 16.24
N LYS A 59 -13.84 21.68 16.08
CA LYS A 59 -14.85 21.54 15.03
C LYS A 59 -14.21 21.43 13.65
N ASP A 60 -13.30 22.34 13.33
CA ASP A 60 -12.63 22.41 12.05
C ASP A 60 -11.79 21.14 11.81
N ILE A 61 -11.05 20.66 12.81
CA ILE A 61 -10.30 19.39 12.73
C ILE A 61 -11.21 18.21 12.41
N ARG A 62 -12.44 18.18 12.92
CA ARG A 62 -13.35 17.04 12.77
C ARG A 62 -14.12 17.04 11.45
N GLU A 63 -14.34 18.21 10.85
CA GLU A 63 -15.30 18.39 9.76
C GLU A 63 -14.67 18.90 8.45
N LYS A 64 -13.47 19.48 8.49
CA LYS A 64 -12.84 20.07 7.29
C LYS A 64 -11.96 19.08 6.52
N LYS A 65 -11.54 19.51 5.33
CA LYS A 65 -10.57 18.80 4.49
C LYS A 65 -9.23 18.64 5.19
N VAL A 66 -8.55 17.55 4.85
CA VAL A 66 -7.29 17.08 5.46
C VAL A 66 -6.19 18.14 5.46
N ASP A 67 -6.05 18.92 4.38
CA ASP A 67 -5.02 19.98 4.27
C ASP A 67 -5.17 21.09 5.32
N GLU A 68 -6.37 21.28 5.85
CA GLU A 68 -6.62 22.20 6.96
C GLU A 68 -6.38 21.51 8.31
N VAL A 69 -6.67 20.21 8.42
CA VAL A 69 -6.47 19.41 9.64
C VAL A 69 -5.00 19.42 10.05
N THR A 70 -4.08 19.12 9.13
CA THR A 70 -2.64 19.04 9.40
C THR A 70 -2.08 20.37 9.93
N LYS A 71 -2.63 21.50 9.49
CA LYS A 71 -2.25 22.85 9.96
C LYS A 71 -2.79 23.16 11.37
N LEU A 72 -3.96 22.64 11.70
CA LEU A 72 -4.64 22.90 12.97
C LEU A 72 -4.18 21.98 14.11
N LEU A 73 -3.77 20.76 13.79
CA LEU A 73 -3.42 19.71 14.75
C LEU A 73 -1.99 19.88 15.32
N SER A 74 -1.78 20.99 16.04
CA SER A 74 -0.55 21.29 16.78
C SER A 74 -0.38 20.44 18.05
N VAL A 75 0.82 20.42 18.63
CA VAL A 75 1.11 19.77 19.92
C VAL A 75 0.14 20.22 21.02
N THR A 76 -0.16 21.52 21.13
CA THR A 76 -1.11 22.04 22.12
C THR A 76 -2.52 21.50 21.93
N VAL A 77 -2.95 21.38 20.68
CA VAL A 77 -4.29 20.83 20.36
C VAL A 77 -4.30 19.32 20.62
N GLY A 78 -3.26 18.60 20.22
CA GLY A 78 -3.08 17.18 20.49
C GLY A 78 -3.11 16.88 21.99
N GLN A 79 -2.39 17.65 22.80
CA GLN A 79 -2.42 17.50 24.27
C GLN A 79 -3.81 17.75 24.83
N SER A 80 -4.51 18.79 24.36
CA SER A 80 -5.89 19.06 24.76
C SER A 80 -6.82 17.88 24.42
N LEU A 81 -6.61 17.20 23.29
CA LEU A 81 -7.37 16.00 22.94
C LEU A 81 -7.02 14.81 23.83
N ILE A 82 -5.73 14.54 24.08
CA ILE A 82 -5.27 13.48 25.00
C ILE A 82 -5.90 13.65 26.39
N ASP A 83 -5.90 14.88 26.92
CA ASP A 83 -6.38 15.15 28.28
C ASP A 83 -7.90 15.00 28.42
N ASN A 84 -8.67 15.15 27.32
CA ASN A 84 -10.13 15.32 27.37
C ASN A 84 -10.94 14.25 26.61
N VAL A 85 -10.33 13.51 25.67
CA VAL A 85 -10.97 12.37 25.00
C VAL A 85 -10.84 11.15 25.89
N LYS A 86 -11.84 10.92 26.75
CA LYS A 86 -11.90 9.79 27.68
C LYS A 86 -13.32 9.36 27.99
N LEU A 87 -13.55 8.08 28.27
CA LEU A 87 -14.87 7.52 28.56
C LEU A 87 -15.42 8.07 29.88
N LYS A 88 -14.66 7.98 30.96
CA LYS A 88 -14.99 8.44 32.32
C LYS A 88 -14.07 9.61 32.70
N PRO A 89 -14.56 10.87 32.70
CA PRO A 89 -13.72 12.06 32.95
C PRO A 89 -13.02 12.10 34.31
N ASN A 90 -13.67 11.52 35.33
CA ASN A 90 -13.22 11.56 36.72
C ASN A 90 -12.38 10.34 37.11
N LEU A 91 -12.16 9.39 36.20
CA LEU A 91 -11.29 8.25 36.45
C LEU A 91 -9.84 8.71 36.40
N SER A 92 -9.07 8.44 37.45
CA SER A 92 -7.62 8.65 37.41
C SER A 92 -6.98 7.46 36.70
N THR A 93 -6.31 7.73 35.59
CA THR A 93 -5.56 6.74 34.79
C THR A 93 -4.05 6.83 35.02
N TYR A 94 -3.60 7.63 35.99
CA TYR A 94 -2.18 7.77 36.33
C TYR A 94 -1.70 6.62 37.22
N SER A 95 -0.57 6.03 36.87
CA SER A 95 0.08 4.97 37.62
C SER A 95 1.60 5.18 37.60
N SER A 96 2.29 4.75 38.66
CA SER A 96 3.76 4.68 38.67
C SER A 96 4.30 3.55 37.81
N ASP A 97 3.46 2.55 37.50
CA ASP A 97 3.77 1.49 36.54
C ASP A 97 3.17 1.84 35.18
N LYS A 98 4.05 2.02 34.19
CA LYS A 98 3.70 2.41 32.82
C LYS A 98 2.79 1.40 32.14
N TYR A 99 2.97 0.10 32.38
CA TYR A 99 2.10 -0.93 31.80
C TYR A 99 0.67 -0.80 32.31
N HIS A 100 0.51 -0.61 33.62
CA HIS A 100 -0.81 -0.38 34.22
C HIS A 100 -1.42 0.95 33.78
N GLU A 101 -0.60 2.02 33.64
CA GLU A 101 -1.06 3.31 33.12
C GLU A 101 -1.66 3.18 31.70
N ILE A 102 -0.93 2.53 30.79
CA ILE A 102 -1.38 2.31 29.41
C ILE A 102 -2.69 1.52 29.40
N LYS A 103 -2.75 0.41 30.15
CA LYS A 103 -3.97 -0.40 30.23
C LYS A 103 -5.18 0.39 30.76
N MET A 104 -4.98 1.20 31.80
CA MET A 104 -6.06 2.05 32.34
C MET A 104 -6.52 3.11 31.35
N LYS A 105 -5.60 3.70 30.57
CA LYS A 105 -5.92 4.64 29.51
C LYS A 105 -6.73 3.96 28.40
N GLU A 106 -6.30 2.80 27.93
CA GLU A 106 -7.00 2.01 26.92
C GLU A 106 -8.41 1.62 27.37
N ASP A 107 -8.56 1.13 28.60
CA ASP A 107 -9.85 0.79 29.22
C ASP A 107 -10.77 2.02 29.31
N ASN A 108 -10.20 3.21 29.49
CA ASN A 108 -10.92 4.47 29.49
C ASN A 108 -11.04 5.11 28.09
N LEU A 109 -10.64 4.41 27.03
CA LEU A 109 -10.62 4.88 25.64
C LEU A 109 -9.81 6.17 25.42
N GLU A 110 -8.83 6.44 26.28
CA GLU A 110 -7.90 7.56 26.17
C GLU A 110 -6.89 7.35 25.04
N PHE A 111 -6.36 8.44 24.49
CA PHE A 111 -5.13 8.38 23.72
C PHE A 111 -3.95 8.26 24.69
N THR A 112 -3.07 7.31 24.41
CA THR A 112 -1.88 7.01 25.24
C THR A 112 -0.75 8.01 25.02
N SER A 113 -0.64 8.57 23.81
CA SER A 113 0.45 9.46 23.39
C SER A 113 0.07 10.38 22.22
N LEU A 114 0.91 11.39 21.98
CA LEU A 114 0.81 12.22 20.76
C LEU A 114 1.10 11.41 19.49
N GLN A 115 1.98 10.40 19.59
CA GLN A 115 2.32 9.51 18.48
C GLN A 115 1.13 8.64 18.06
N GLU A 116 0.38 8.10 19.02
CA GLU A 116 -0.90 7.42 18.72
C GLU A 116 -1.88 8.38 18.07
N LEU A 117 -1.99 9.62 18.56
CA LEU A 117 -2.96 10.58 18.05
C LEU A 117 -2.61 11.07 16.63
N PHE A 118 -1.35 11.42 16.35
CA PHE A 118 -0.93 11.94 15.05
C PHE A 118 -0.68 10.82 14.04
N TRP A 119 0.02 9.76 14.43
CA TRP A 119 0.59 8.79 13.48
C TRP A 119 -0.10 7.43 13.53
N GLY A 120 -0.75 7.09 14.64
CA GLY A 120 -1.47 5.82 14.79
C GLY A 120 -0.62 4.65 15.25
N LEU A 121 0.50 4.96 15.88
CA LEU A 121 1.47 3.97 16.31
C LEU A 121 1.48 3.91 17.84
N PRO A 122 0.50 3.25 18.49
CA PRO A 122 0.64 2.94 19.91
C PRO A 122 1.88 2.04 20.08
N ASP A 123 2.72 2.35 21.07
CA ASP A 123 3.86 1.51 21.48
C ASP A 123 4.89 1.14 20.41
N ARG A 124 5.13 2.03 19.44
CA ARG A 124 6.12 1.85 18.36
C ARG A 124 5.89 0.64 17.46
N THR A 125 4.73 -0.01 17.52
CA THR A 125 4.40 -1.14 16.63
C THR A 125 3.69 -0.64 15.37
N PHE A 126 3.98 -1.27 14.24
CA PHE A 126 3.31 -1.03 12.96
C PHE A 126 2.80 -2.36 12.38
N SER A 127 1.76 -2.27 11.57
CA SER A 127 1.24 -3.40 10.79
C SER A 127 1.79 -3.40 9.36
N GLU A 128 1.69 -4.52 8.65
CA GLU A 128 1.98 -4.58 7.21
C GLU A 128 1.20 -3.53 6.41
N LYS A 129 -0.03 -3.22 6.85
CA LYS A 129 -0.84 -2.14 6.29
C LYS A 129 -0.20 -0.77 6.46
N ASP A 130 0.35 -0.50 7.63
CA ASP A 130 1.02 0.78 7.90
C ASP A 130 2.30 0.91 7.07
N LYS A 131 3.07 -0.17 6.92
CA LYS A 131 4.27 -0.23 6.07
C LYS A 131 3.93 0.04 4.61
N PHE A 132 2.94 -0.67 4.07
CA PHE A 132 2.50 -0.49 2.69
C PHE A 132 2.08 0.96 2.42
N TYR A 133 1.19 1.52 3.23
CA TYR A 133 0.72 2.89 2.99
C TYR A 133 1.78 3.97 3.26
N PHE A 134 2.68 3.74 4.21
CA PHE A 134 3.83 4.63 4.40
C PHE A 134 4.68 4.68 3.13
N LEU A 135 5.10 3.51 2.61
CA LEU A 135 5.95 3.43 1.43
C LEU A 135 5.24 3.92 0.17
N LEU A 136 3.96 3.59 -0.01
CA LEU A 136 3.14 4.08 -1.11
C LEU A 136 3.12 5.61 -1.17
N ASN A 137 2.74 6.25 -0.06
CA ASN A 137 2.63 7.71 -0.04
C ASN A 137 3.99 8.39 -0.10
N LEU A 138 5.02 7.82 0.55
CA LEU A 138 6.38 8.34 0.48
C LEU A 138 6.92 8.26 -0.96
N PHE A 139 6.73 7.14 -1.65
CA PHE A 139 7.27 6.96 -2.99
C PHE A 139 6.53 7.87 -3.98
N LEU A 140 5.21 8.04 -3.84
CA LEU A 140 4.45 9.05 -4.61
C LEU A 140 5.03 10.46 -4.43
N ASP A 141 5.38 10.86 -3.21
CA ASP A 141 6.01 12.15 -2.92
C ASP A 141 7.43 12.28 -3.52
N LEU A 142 8.15 11.16 -3.64
CA LEU A 142 9.54 11.13 -4.11
C LEU A 142 9.70 10.80 -5.59
N LEU A 143 8.63 10.40 -6.30
CA LEU A 143 8.65 10.03 -7.72
C LEU A 143 9.29 11.10 -8.63
N ASN A 144 9.15 12.37 -8.28
CA ASN A 144 9.71 13.49 -9.04
C ASN A 144 10.86 14.21 -8.33
N ASN A 145 11.32 13.67 -7.19
CA ASN A 145 12.42 14.28 -6.46
C ASN A 145 13.76 13.88 -7.08
N LYS A 146 14.56 14.87 -7.50
CA LYS A 146 15.84 14.65 -8.20
C LYS A 146 16.84 13.78 -7.45
N ASP A 147 16.83 13.82 -6.12
CA ASP A 147 17.79 13.10 -5.29
C ASP A 147 17.40 11.63 -5.08
N TYR A 148 16.10 11.31 -5.16
CA TYR A 148 15.58 9.98 -4.81
C TYR A 148 14.89 9.25 -5.98
N VAL A 149 14.51 9.94 -7.06
CA VAL A 149 13.78 9.34 -8.19
C VAL A 149 14.47 8.09 -8.74
N LYS A 150 15.81 8.10 -8.87
CA LYS A 150 16.56 6.95 -9.35
C LYS A 150 16.46 5.77 -8.37
N THR A 151 16.61 6.02 -7.08
CA THR A 151 16.49 5.00 -6.04
C THR A 151 15.10 4.40 -6.00
N ILE A 152 14.05 5.24 -6.02
CA ILE A 152 12.66 4.77 -6.06
C ILE A 152 12.40 3.95 -7.30
N HIS A 153 12.84 4.42 -8.47
CA HIS A 153 12.68 3.69 -9.73
C HIS A 153 13.40 2.34 -9.71
N ASN A 154 14.61 2.26 -9.17
CA ASN A 154 15.34 1.01 -9.03
C ASN A 154 14.61 0.00 -8.14
N ILE A 155 13.98 0.45 -7.05
CA ILE A 155 13.17 -0.42 -6.19
C ILE A 155 11.96 -0.95 -6.95
N LEU A 156 11.23 -0.06 -7.64
CA LEU A 156 9.99 -0.44 -8.34
C LEU A 156 10.26 -1.36 -9.53
N ILE A 157 11.39 -1.16 -10.23
CA ILE A 157 11.81 -2.01 -11.36
C ILE A 157 12.08 -3.46 -10.96
N GLU A 158 12.26 -3.80 -9.68
CA GLU A 158 12.36 -5.21 -9.28
C GLU A 158 11.10 -6.01 -9.66
N TYR A 159 9.93 -5.37 -9.69
CA TYR A 159 8.70 -5.99 -10.16
C TYR A 159 8.64 -5.99 -11.69
N VAL A 160 8.58 -7.17 -12.29
CA VAL A 160 8.70 -7.36 -13.75
C VAL A 160 7.58 -6.62 -14.51
N PRO A 161 6.30 -6.69 -14.11
CA PRO A 161 5.24 -5.94 -14.78
C PRO A 161 5.45 -4.41 -14.72
N PHE A 162 5.93 -3.88 -13.58
CA PHE A 162 6.28 -2.46 -13.51
C PHE A 162 7.48 -2.12 -14.41
N ALA A 163 8.49 -2.97 -14.48
CA ALA A 163 9.63 -2.76 -15.35
C ALA A 163 9.23 -2.70 -16.83
N ARG A 164 8.35 -3.62 -17.28
CA ARG A 164 7.74 -3.58 -18.62
C ARG A 164 6.97 -2.29 -18.85
N TYR A 165 6.09 -1.92 -17.92
CA TYR A 165 5.31 -0.67 -17.99
C TYR A 165 6.23 0.56 -18.08
N ALA A 166 7.25 0.64 -17.24
CA ALA A 166 8.17 1.78 -17.18
C ALA A 166 8.99 1.92 -18.47
N ALA A 167 9.40 0.80 -19.09
CA ALA A 167 10.08 0.80 -20.38
C ALA A 167 9.14 1.34 -21.47
N LEU A 168 7.93 0.80 -21.60
CA LEU A 168 6.95 1.22 -22.61
C LEU A 168 6.50 2.68 -22.42
N GLU A 169 6.32 3.13 -21.17
CA GLU A 169 5.99 4.52 -20.85
C GLU A 169 7.13 5.47 -21.25
N LYS A 170 8.39 5.10 -21.01
CA LYS A 170 9.55 5.88 -21.48
C LYS A 170 9.56 5.98 -23.00
N LEU A 171 9.47 4.84 -23.70
CA LEU A 171 9.49 4.78 -25.15
C LEU A 171 8.34 5.61 -25.77
N SER A 172 7.14 5.57 -25.16
CA SER A 172 5.98 6.36 -25.60
C SER A 172 6.16 7.87 -25.46
N ARG A 173 7.07 8.33 -24.59
CA ARG A 173 7.41 9.75 -24.42
C ARG A 173 8.53 10.17 -25.36
N ASP A 174 9.52 9.30 -25.54
CA ASP A 174 10.71 9.58 -26.33
C ASP A 174 10.41 9.53 -27.85
N ASP A 175 9.44 8.71 -28.28
CA ASP A 175 9.08 8.59 -29.70
C ASP A 175 7.73 9.22 -30.03
N SER A 176 7.76 10.43 -30.59
CA SER A 176 6.59 11.14 -31.12
C SER A 176 6.25 10.77 -32.58
N GLY A 177 7.02 9.88 -33.21
CA GLY A 177 6.89 9.52 -34.62
C GLY A 177 6.29 8.14 -34.83
N ASP A 178 5.05 8.08 -35.33
CA ASP A 178 4.31 7.00 -36.04
C ASP A 178 4.44 5.50 -35.64
N PHE A 179 5.32 5.09 -34.74
CA PHE A 179 5.43 3.74 -34.23
C PHE A 179 4.44 3.59 -33.07
N SER A 180 3.28 3.01 -33.38
CA SER A 180 2.19 2.86 -32.42
C SER A 180 2.53 1.80 -31.38
N ILE A 181 3.21 2.19 -30.30
CA ILE A 181 3.19 1.41 -29.05
C ILE A 181 1.72 1.28 -28.67
N SER A 182 1.21 0.04 -28.58
CA SER A 182 -0.19 -0.20 -28.19
C SER A 182 -0.45 0.50 -26.86
N LYS A 183 -1.61 1.16 -26.69
CA LYS A 183 -1.96 1.72 -25.38
C LYS A 183 -2.44 0.65 -24.40
N ASP A 184 -2.66 -0.57 -24.89
CA ASP A 184 -3.23 -1.67 -24.13
C ASP A 184 -2.31 -2.14 -22.99
N TYR A 185 -0.99 -1.89 -23.07
CA TYR A 185 -0.07 -2.23 -21.97
C TYR A 185 -0.43 -1.55 -20.64
N LYS A 186 -1.15 -0.42 -20.69
CA LYS A 186 -1.62 0.27 -19.49
C LYS A 186 -2.71 -0.48 -18.74
N ASN A 187 -3.32 -1.47 -19.40
CA ASN A 187 -4.40 -2.29 -18.91
C ASN A 187 -3.99 -3.75 -18.69
N GLU A 188 -2.70 -4.10 -18.82
CA GLU A 188 -2.21 -5.45 -18.56
C GLU A 188 -2.30 -5.84 -17.08
N ASN A 189 -2.20 -4.86 -16.18
CA ASN A 189 -2.16 -5.03 -14.74
C ASN A 189 -3.09 -4.02 -14.05
N ILE A 190 -3.56 -4.35 -12.84
CA ILE A 190 -4.44 -3.45 -12.10
C ILE A 190 -3.71 -2.20 -11.63
N ASP A 191 -2.54 -2.33 -11.02
CA ASP A 191 -1.80 -1.20 -10.46
C ASP A 191 -0.32 -1.55 -10.25
N VAL A 192 0.44 -1.58 -11.35
CA VAL A 192 1.86 -1.99 -11.30
C VAL A 192 2.70 -1.19 -10.32
N PHE A 193 2.33 0.06 -10.02
CA PHE A 193 3.07 0.87 -9.03
C PHE A 193 2.79 0.41 -7.60
N ALA A 194 1.52 0.21 -7.23
CA ALA A 194 1.16 -0.31 -5.91
C ALA A 194 1.59 -1.77 -5.74
N GLU A 195 1.47 -2.60 -6.76
CA GLU A 195 1.95 -3.99 -6.81
C GLU A 195 3.46 -4.05 -6.55
N SER A 196 4.26 -3.17 -7.16
CA SER A 196 5.71 -3.09 -6.91
C SER A 196 6.03 -2.74 -5.46
N ILE A 197 5.24 -1.84 -4.85
CA ILE A 197 5.42 -1.48 -3.45
C ILE A 197 5.04 -2.65 -2.54
N LEU A 198 3.98 -3.39 -2.88
CA LEU A 198 3.60 -4.60 -2.16
C LEU A 198 4.73 -5.65 -2.20
N LEU A 199 5.32 -5.88 -3.37
CA LEU A 199 6.49 -6.74 -3.49
C LEU A 199 7.65 -6.22 -2.61
N PHE A 200 7.95 -4.92 -2.67
CA PHE A 200 9.02 -4.33 -1.86
C PHE A 200 8.78 -4.46 -0.34
N CYS A 201 7.52 -4.40 0.11
CA CYS A 201 7.14 -4.61 1.51
C CYS A 201 7.52 -6.01 2.03
N SER A 202 7.75 -6.98 1.13
CA SER A 202 8.19 -8.33 1.50
C SER A 202 9.69 -8.42 1.77
N THR A 203 10.43 -7.33 1.62
CA THR A 203 11.90 -7.29 1.79
C THR A 203 12.31 -6.77 3.17
N GLY A 204 13.41 -7.29 3.71
CA GLY A 204 13.96 -6.80 4.99
C GLY A 204 14.42 -5.33 4.96
N ASN A 205 14.77 -4.80 3.78
CA ASN A 205 15.09 -3.37 3.62
C ASN A 205 13.88 -2.49 3.93
N SER A 206 12.67 -2.94 3.56
CA SER A 206 11.45 -2.21 3.85
C SER A 206 11.13 -2.19 5.36
N ASP A 207 11.46 -3.27 6.07
CA ASP A 207 11.32 -3.34 7.52
C ASP A 207 12.29 -2.36 8.22
N GLU A 208 13.56 -2.33 7.79
CA GLU A 208 14.56 -1.40 8.33
C GLU A 208 14.17 0.07 8.09
N ILE A 209 13.65 0.40 6.91
CA ILE A 209 13.11 1.74 6.62
C ILE A 209 12.00 2.10 7.62
N MET A 210 11.09 1.17 7.90
CA MET A 210 9.99 1.39 8.84
C MET A 210 10.48 1.59 10.27
N GLU A 211 11.45 0.80 10.73
CA GLU A 211 12.07 0.97 12.05
C GLU A 211 12.71 2.36 12.19
N LEU A 212 13.48 2.79 11.18
CA LEU A 212 14.10 4.11 11.15
C LEU A 212 13.07 5.25 11.12
N PHE A 213 11.97 5.06 10.40
CA PHE A 213 10.86 6.01 10.39
C PHE A 213 10.17 6.13 11.76
N ILE A 214 9.95 5.01 12.43
CA ILE A 214 9.34 4.98 13.77
C ILE A 214 10.27 5.68 14.78
N ASP A 215 11.56 5.39 14.74
CA ASP A 215 12.54 6.06 15.60
C ASP A 215 12.58 7.57 15.33
N PHE A 216 12.41 7.99 14.08
CA PHE A 216 12.23 9.40 13.74
C PHE A 216 10.97 10.00 14.41
N LEU A 217 9.80 9.36 14.27
CA LEU A 217 8.54 9.86 14.83
C LEU A 217 8.54 9.97 16.36
N TYR A 218 9.26 9.06 17.02
CA TYR A 218 9.44 9.06 18.47
C TYR A 218 10.63 9.91 18.94
N GLY A 219 11.39 10.48 18.01
CA GLY A 219 12.51 11.36 18.28
C GLY A 219 12.09 12.79 18.63
N GLU A 220 13.10 13.64 18.79
CA GLU A 220 12.94 15.06 19.05
C GLU A 220 13.44 15.89 17.87
N TYR A 221 12.70 16.93 17.51
CA TYR A 221 13.17 17.94 16.56
C TYR A 221 13.75 19.15 17.29
N LYS A 222 15.03 19.41 17.03
CA LYS A 222 15.77 20.52 17.63
C LYS A 222 16.01 21.61 16.60
N TYR A 223 15.60 22.83 16.92
CA TYR A 223 15.80 23.98 16.04
C TYR A 223 16.13 25.25 16.83
N GLU A 224 16.88 26.15 16.19
CA GLU A 224 17.16 27.46 16.78
C GLU A 224 16.04 28.45 16.48
N SER A 225 15.57 29.14 17.52
CA SER A 225 14.63 30.25 17.37
C SER A 225 15.10 31.45 18.18
N LYS A 226 14.82 32.67 17.68
CA LYS A 226 15.11 33.89 18.43
C LYS A 226 14.06 34.13 19.51
N ASP A 227 14.50 34.44 20.73
CA ASP A 227 13.62 34.94 21.79
C ASP A 227 13.12 36.37 21.46
N LYS A 228 12.18 36.87 22.27
CA LYS A 228 11.67 38.26 22.15
C LYS A 228 12.75 39.34 22.25
N LYS A 229 13.98 38.98 22.66
CA LYS A 229 15.16 39.84 22.79
C LYS A 229 16.21 39.57 21.70
N GLY A 230 15.91 38.73 20.71
CA GLY A 230 16.78 38.43 19.58
C GLY A 230 17.87 37.37 19.83
N ARG A 231 17.90 36.72 21.00
CA ARG A 231 18.89 35.68 21.34
C ARG A 231 18.44 34.33 20.80
N TYR A 232 19.37 33.60 20.19
CA TYR A 232 19.12 32.25 19.72
C TYR A 232 18.97 31.29 20.91
N LEU A 233 17.86 30.57 20.94
CA LEU A 233 17.58 29.49 21.88
C LEU A 233 17.25 28.23 21.09
N VAL A 234 17.93 27.14 21.44
CA VAL A 234 17.58 25.80 20.96
C VAL A 234 16.26 25.40 21.60
N LYS A 235 15.26 25.16 20.76
CA LYS A 235 13.98 24.58 21.15
C LYS A 235 13.95 23.13 20.73
N THR A 236 13.29 22.34 21.56
CA THR A 236 13.06 20.92 21.32
C THR A 236 11.56 20.71 21.24
N GLU A 237 11.10 20.10 20.17
CA GLU A 237 9.68 19.80 19.93
C GLU A 237 9.50 18.34 19.55
N VAL A 238 8.33 17.79 19.89
CA VAL A 238 7.89 16.48 19.41
C VAL A 238 7.57 16.58 17.91
N ILE A 239 7.78 15.50 17.18
CA ILE A 239 7.40 15.41 15.76
C ILE A 239 5.87 15.49 15.64
N CYS A 240 5.40 16.49 14.90
CA CYS A 240 4.00 16.76 14.65
C CYS A 240 3.81 17.27 13.21
N PHE A 241 2.58 17.34 12.73
CA PHE A 241 2.29 17.79 11.36
C PHE A 241 2.92 19.15 11.00
N GLN A 242 3.05 20.07 11.95
CA GLN A 242 3.56 21.43 11.70
C GLN A 242 5.08 21.49 11.48
N ASN A 243 5.85 20.55 12.04
CA ASN A 243 7.30 20.49 11.90
C ASN A 243 7.78 19.29 11.07
N PHE A 244 6.86 18.40 10.66
CA PHE A 244 7.17 17.18 9.94
C PHE A 244 7.97 17.42 8.66
N GLU A 245 7.49 18.28 7.76
CA GLU A 245 8.14 18.45 6.46
C GLU A 245 9.63 18.82 6.58
N LYS A 246 9.94 19.77 7.46
CA LYS A 246 11.32 20.20 7.68
C LYS A 246 12.15 19.12 8.38
N SER A 247 11.64 18.57 9.48
CA SER A 247 12.37 17.58 10.28
C SER A 247 12.59 16.26 9.52
N PHE A 248 11.59 15.81 8.77
CA PHE A 248 11.65 14.61 7.95
C PHE A 248 12.60 14.78 6.77
N SER A 249 12.60 15.94 6.09
CA SER A 249 13.57 16.24 5.03
C SER A 249 15.03 16.09 5.50
N GLU A 250 15.33 16.56 6.72
CA GLU A 250 16.67 16.45 7.32
C GLU A 250 17.07 15.01 7.66
N LYS A 251 16.10 14.11 7.84
CA LYS A 251 16.30 12.70 8.21
C LYS A 251 16.07 11.71 7.07
N LEU A 252 15.45 12.14 5.98
CA LEU A 252 15.01 11.28 4.88
C LEU A 252 16.15 10.42 4.32
N LYS A 253 17.33 11.00 4.10
CA LYS A 253 18.51 10.26 3.64
C LYS A 253 18.90 9.14 4.59
N GLY A 254 18.81 9.37 5.90
CA GLY A 254 19.10 8.36 6.91
C GLY A 254 18.04 7.27 6.95
N ILE A 255 16.77 7.64 6.80
CA ILE A 255 15.64 6.70 6.77
C ILE A 255 15.69 5.80 5.53
N LEU A 256 16.07 6.36 4.38
CA LEU A 256 16.24 5.62 3.12
C LEU A 256 17.62 4.97 2.97
N ALA A 257 18.50 5.07 3.97
CA ALA A 257 19.84 4.48 3.90
C ALA A 257 19.87 3.01 3.45
N PRO A 258 18.92 2.13 3.85
CA PRO A 258 18.91 0.72 3.43
C PRO A 258 18.82 0.51 1.91
N VAL A 259 18.34 1.51 1.16
CA VAL A 259 18.10 1.40 -0.29
C VAL A 259 18.96 2.35 -1.13
N LEU A 260 19.72 3.26 -0.52
CA LEU A 260 20.51 4.27 -1.26
C LEU A 260 21.70 3.67 -2.03
N GLU A 261 22.17 2.49 -1.65
CA GLU A 261 23.35 1.82 -2.25
C GLU A 261 23.01 0.43 -2.82
N MET A 262 21.72 0.14 -3.08
CA MET A 262 21.35 -1.12 -3.73
C MET A 262 21.91 -1.16 -5.16
N GLU A 263 22.76 -2.16 -5.42
CA GLU A 263 23.25 -2.47 -6.77
C GLU A 263 22.20 -3.28 -7.54
N ASP A 264 22.02 -2.98 -8.82
CA ASP A 264 20.97 -3.52 -9.70
C ASP A 264 21.43 -4.72 -10.55
N TYR A 265 22.65 -5.24 -10.34
CA TYR A 265 23.30 -6.22 -11.22
C TYR A 265 22.54 -7.56 -11.42
N TYR A 266 21.61 -7.90 -10.52
CA TYR A 266 20.86 -9.17 -10.57
C TYR A 266 19.34 -8.99 -10.68
N SER A 267 18.87 -7.77 -10.91
CA SER A 267 17.45 -7.45 -10.99
C SER A 267 16.79 -8.12 -12.20
N LEU A 268 15.76 -8.93 -11.96
CA LEU A 268 14.98 -9.57 -13.03
C LEU A 268 14.23 -8.53 -13.85
N GLY A 269 13.56 -7.59 -13.17
CA GLY A 269 12.83 -6.56 -13.87
C GLY A 269 13.74 -5.57 -14.57
N LYS A 270 14.95 -5.27 -14.08
CA LYS A 270 15.91 -4.46 -14.86
C LYS A 270 16.28 -5.11 -16.19
N ARG A 271 16.47 -6.44 -16.22
CA ARG A 271 16.71 -7.18 -17.46
C ARG A 271 15.52 -7.07 -18.41
N VAL A 272 14.29 -7.21 -17.89
CA VAL A 272 13.07 -7.04 -18.70
C VAL A 272 12.97 -5.63 -19.25
N TYR A 273 13.23 -4.61 -18.43
CA TYR A 273 13.25 -3.21 -18.85
C TYR A 273 14.23 -3.01 -20.02
N ASP A 274 15.45 -3.51 -19.91
CA ASP A 274 16.47 -3.36 -20.93
C ASP A 274 16.09 -4.10 -22.23
N ILE A 275 15.55 -5.32 -22.12
CA ILE A 275 15.04 -6.08 -23.27
C ILE A 275 13.93 -5.32 -24.00
N VAL A 276 12.95 -4.78 -23.28
CA VAL A 276 11.83 -4.05 -23.91
C VAL A 276 12.32 -2.79 -24.62
N VAL A 277 13.34 -2.12 -24.07
CA VAL A 277 13.98 -0.97 -24.73
C VAL A 277 14.72 -1.41 -25.99
N ASP A 278 15.52 -2.47 -25.91
CA ASP A 278 16.27 -3.02 -27.05
C ASP A 278 15.34 -3.53 -28.15
N ASP A 279 14.23 -4.20 -27.81
CA ASP A 279 13.22 -4.68 -28.75
C ASP A 279 12.57 -3.54 -29.54
N PHE A 280 12.35 -2.40 -28.89
CA PHE A 280 11.86 -1.21 -29.57
C PHE A 280 12.88 -0.69 -30.59
N GLU A 281 14.17 -0.62 -30.21
CA GLU A 281 15.24 -0.22 -31.14
C GLU A 281 15.38 -1.21 -32.31
N ILE A 282 15.28 -2.52 -32.03
CA ILE A 282 15.28 -3.58 -33.04
C ILE A 282 14.12 -3.39 -34.02
N ASN A 283 12.90 -3.14 -33.52
CA ASN A 283 11.73 -2.92 -34.35
C ASN A 283 11.86 -1.67 -35.23
N SER A 284 12.32 -0.54 -34.66
CA SER A 284 12.59 0.68 -35.44
C SER A 284 13.65 0.43 -36.54
N ASN A 285 14.69 -0.36 -36.23
CA ASN A 285 15.71 -0.74 -37.20
C ASN A 285 15.16 -1.65 -38.30
N LEU A 286 14.34 -2.65 -37.96
CA LEU A 286 13.68 -3.54 -38.93
C LEU A 286 12.86 -2.73 -39.93
N ILE A 287 11.99 -1.82 -39.45
CA ILE A 287 11.15 -1.00 -40.32
C ILE A 287 12.00 -0.13 -41.26
N LYS A 288 13.07 0.49 -40.73
CA LYS A 288 13.98 1.29 -41.55
C LYS A 288 14.67 0.44 -42.62
N LEU A 289 15.14 -0.75 -42.27
CA LEU A 289 15.79 -1.66 -43.20
C LEU A 289 14.82 -2.13 -44.30
N GLU A 290 13.56 -2.42 -43.95
CA GLU A 290 12.52 -2.77 -44.93
C GLU A 290 12.20 -1.61 -45.89
N MET A 291 12.25 -0.37 -45.43
CA MET A 291 12.03 0.82 -46.28
C MET A 291 13.23 1.13 -47.18
N GLU A 292 14.46 0.87 -46.71
CA GLU A 292 15.70 1.20 -47.43
C GLU A 292 16.14 0.10 -48.41
N ARG A 293 15.79 -1.16 -48.15
CA ARG A 293 16.25 -2.32 -48.94
C ARG A 293 15.16 -2.86 -49.83
N SER A 294 15.47 -3.04 -51.12
CA SER A 294 14.56 -3.72 -52.04
C SER A 294 14.56 -5.22 -51.78
N THR A 295 13.47 -5.91 -52.12
CA THR A 295 13.34 -7.37 -52.01
C THR A 295 14.47 -8.12 -52.73
N GLU A 296 15.03 -7.55 -53.80
CA GLU A 296 16.14 -8.14 -54.56
C GLU A 296 17.51 -8.02 -53.86
N SER A 297 17.65 -7.11 -52.89
CA SER A 297 18.89 -6.92 -52.12
C SER A 297 18.99 -7.86 -50.91
N TYR A 298 17.90 -8.53 -50.55
CA TYR A 298 17.80 -9.48 -49.45
C TYR A 298 18.70 -10.70 -49.70
N GLY A 299 19.87 -10.72 -49.05
CA GLY A 299 20.86 -11.79 -49.16
C GLY A 299 21.87 -11.66 -50.32
N HIS A 300 21.84 -10.55 -51.07
CA HIS A 300 22.68 -10.39 -52.27
C HIS A 300 24.20 -10.35 -51.98
N TRP A 301 24.59 -10.12 -50.73
CA TRP A 301 25.99 -9.99 -50.30
C TRP A 301 26.44 -11.00 -49.24
N LEU A 302 25.61 -11.99 -48.89
CA LEU A 302 25.92 -12.96 -47.84
C LEU A 302 26.84 -14.07 -48.35
N THR A 303 27.92 -14.33 -47.63
CA THR A 303 28.78 -15.49 -47.83
C THR A 303 28.18 -16.75 -47.19
N ARG A 304 28.74 -17.92 -47.53
CA ARG A 304 28.21 -19.22 -47.08
C ARG A 304 28.42 -19.39 -45.57
N GLY A 305 27.41 -19.04 -44.78
CA GLY A 305 27.41 -19.13 -43.31
C GLY A 305 26.91 -17.86 -42.61
N GLU A 306 26.77 -16.75 -43.33
CA GLU A 306 26.21 -15.51 -42.78
C GLU A 306 24.67 -15.57 -42.82
N LYS A 307 24.02 -15.24 -41.70
CA LYS A 307 22.59 -14.99 -41.65
C LYS A 307 22.31 -13.56 -42.11
N ASN A 308 21.16 -13.35 -42.75
CA ASN A 308 20.67 -12.02 -43.05
C ASN A 308 20.43 -11.28 -41.72
N ASP A 309 20.85 -10.02 -41.63
CA ASP A 309 20.67 -9.20 -40.43
C ASP A 309 19.19 -8.99 -40.10
N ILE A 310 18.32 -8.88 -41.10
CA ILE A 310 16.86 -8.82 -40.92
C ILE A 310 16.35 -10.09 -40.21
N ASP A 311 16.83 -11.28 -40.63
CA ASP A 311 16.41 -12.55 -40.01
C ASP A 311 16.90 -12.68 -38.58
N VAL A 312 18.12 -12.22 -38.30
CA VAL A 312 18.67 -12.21 -36.94
C VAL A 312 17.87 -11.27 -36.04
N LEU A 313 17.46 -10.11 -36.55
CA LEU A 313 16.67 -9.14 -35.79
C LEU A 313 15.26 -9.68 -35.50
N TYR A 314 14.61 -10.34 -36.46
CA TYR A 314 13.34 -11.04 -36.20
C TYR A 314 13.50 -12.20 -35.21
N ASP A 315 14.53 -13.05 -35.37
CA ASP A 315 14.82 -14.15 -34.44
C ASP A 315 14.99 -13.63 -32.99
N LEU A 316 15.65 -12.48 -32.82
CA LEU A 316 15.86 -11.85 -31.51
C LEU A 316 14.57 -11.26 -30.94
N PHE A 317 13.81 -10.53 -31.75
CA PHE A 317 12.53 -9.93 -31.36
C PHE A 317 11.49 -11.00 -30.99
N ASP A 318 11.40 -12.10 -31.74
CA ASP A 318 10.48 -13.19 -31.42
C ASP A 318 10.90 -13.96 -30.15
N ALA A 319 12.20 -14.04 -29.88
CA ALA A 319 12.72 -14.74 -28.70
C ALA A 319 12.54 -13.94 -27.40
N SER A 320 12.44 -12.61 -27.48
CA SER A 320 12.41 -11.73 -26.31
C SER A 320 11.14 -11.90 -25.49
N GLU A 321 9.96 -11.93 -26.12
CA GLU A 321 8.67 -12.07 -25.42
C GLU A 321 8.60 -13.40 -24.67
N SER A 322 9.02 -14.51 -25.31
CA SER A 322 9.08 -15.82 -24.64
C SER A 322 10.06 -15.82 -23.45
N TYR A 323 11.12 -15.02 -23.52
CA TYR A 323 12.05 -14.87 -22.41
C TYR A 323 11.45 -14.04 -21.27
N ILE A 324 10.76 -12.93 -21.58
CA ILE A 324 10.04 -12.11 -20.60
C ILE A 324 8.98 -12.93 -19.86
N GLU A 325 8.17 -13.71 -20.57
CA GLU A 325 7.17 -14.61 -19.96
C GLU A 325 7.79 -15.58 -18.96
N ARG A 326 8.97 -16.14 -19.27
CA ARG A 326 9.71 -17.01 -18.35
C ARG A 326 10.20 -16.24 -17.12
N LEU A 327 10.61 -14.98 -17.27
CA LEU A 327 11.01 -14.15 -16.14
C LEU A 327 9.83 -13.78 -15.24
N VAL A 328 8.66 -13.49 -15.82
CA VAL A 328 7.40 -13.32 -15.07
C VAL A 328 7.12 -14.58 -14.26
N LYS A 329 7.16 -15.75 -14.90
CA LYS A 329 6.94 -17.02 -14.21
C LYS A 329 7.92 -17.26 -13.07
N VAL A 330 9.21 -16.97 -13.27
CA VAL A 330 10.21 -17.07 -12.20
C VAL A 330 9.89 -16.14 -11.03
N GLN A 331 9.43 -14.91 -11.30
CA GLN A 331 9.01 -13.99 -10.25
C GLN A 331 7.78 -14.50 -9.50
N THR A 332 6.76 -14.99 -10.22
CA THR A 332 5.58 -15.60 -9.61
C THR A 332 5.93 -16.81 -8.76
N ASP A 333 6.83 -17.68 -9.23
CA ASP A 333 7.31 -18.86 -8.48
C ASP A 333 8.08 -18.46 -7.20
N GLN A 334 8.74 -17.30 -7.19
CA GLN A 334 9.53 -16.81 -6.06
C GLN A 334 8.70 -16.04 -5.03
N TYR A 335 7.77 -15.21 -5.47
CA TYR A 335 7.10 -14.22 -4.63
C TYR A 335 5.58 -14.37 -4.59
N GLY A 336 5.00 -15.28 -5.37
CA GLY A 336 3.56 -15.40 -5.53
C GLY A 336 3.00 -14.50 -6.63
N ASP A 337 1.68 -14.57 -6.81
CA ASP A 337 0.96 -13.75 -7.77
C ASP A 337 0.63 -12.40 -7.14
N ILE A 338 1.53 -11.43 -7.32
CA ILE A 338 1.43 -10.11 -6.69
C ILE A 338 0.20 -9.32 -7.18
N GLU A 339 -0.21 -9.45 -8.45
CA GLU A 339 -1.41 -8.79 -8.97
C GLU A 339 -2.64 -9.30 -8.21
N LYS A 340 -2.78 -10.63 -8.12
CA LYS A 340 -3.88 -11.26 -7.40
C LYS A 340 -3.84 -10.96 -5.90
N GLU A 341 -2.67 -11.07 -5.28
CA GLU A 341 -2.48 -10.76 -3.86
C GLU A 341 -2.86 -9.31 -3.56
N TYR A 342 -2.42 -8.36 -4.39
CA TYR A 342 -2.81 -6.95 -4.23
C TYR A 342 -4.31 -6.76 -4.38
N PHE A 343 -4.93 -7.34 -5.41
CA PHE A 343 -6.37 -7.22 -5.67
C PHE A 343 -7.23 -7.76 -4.53
N GLU A 344 -6.82 -8.87 -3.93
CA GLU A 344 -7.53 -9.51 -2.81
C GLU A 344 -7.18 -8.88 -1.46
N SER A 345 -6.12 -8.09 -1.39
CA SER A 345 -5.64 -7.48 -0.14
C SER A 345 -6.54 -6.34 0.36
N PRO A 346 -6.46 -6.02 1.67
CA PRO A 346 -7.04 -4.78 2.21
C PRO A 346 -6.29 -3.51 1.75
N PHE A 347 -5.20 -3.64 1.00
CA PHE A 347 -4.43 -2.52 0.46
C PHE A 347 -5.05 -1.97 -0.81
N PHE A 348 -5.81 -2.82 -1.52
CA PHE A 348 -6.50 -2.46 -2.75
C PHE A 348 -7.37 -1.22 -2.55
N SER A 349 -7.02 -0.13 -3.24
CA SER A 349 -7.79 1.10 -3.24
C SER A 349 -8.52 1.26 -4.56
N LYS A 350 -9.80 1.66 -4.51
CA LYS A 350 -10.62 1.82 -5.73
C LYS A 350 -10.13 2.91 -6.69
N ASN A 351 -9.16 3.76 -6.29
CA ASN A 351 -8.47 4.75 -7.12
C ASN A 351 -7.43 5.50 -6.28
N SER A 352 -6.14 5.48 -6.64
CA SER A 352 -5.17 6.52 -6.20
C SER A 352 -3.77 6.47 -6.82
N SER A 353 -3.38 5.42 -7.54
CA SER A 353 -2.04 5.30 -8.11
C SER A 353 -1.93 5.81 -9.56
N PRO A 354 -0.79 6.38 -9.99
CA PRO A 354 -0.56 6.81 -11.38
C PRO A 354 -0.70 5.70 -12.43
N CYS A 355 -0.57 4.44 -12.02
CA CYS A 355 -0.50 3.28 -12.92
C CYS A 355 -1.71 2.35 -12.77
N PHE A 356 -2.85 2.88 -12.30
CA PHE A 356 -4.07 2.13 -12.07
C PHE A 356 -4.87 1.89 -13.37
N SER A 357 -5.35 0.66 -13.60
CA SER A 357 -6.25 0.28 -14.69
C SER A 357 -7.64 -0.10 -14.17
N GLU A 358 -8.64 0.70 -14.54
CA GLU A 358 -10.05 0.39 -14.26
C GLU A 358 -10.56 -0.78 -15.11
N ASP A 359 -10.10 -0.91 -16.35
CA ASP A 359 -10.49 -1.99 -17.26
C ASP A 359 -10.04 -3.35 -16.70
N ARG A 360 -8.78 -3.47 -16.29
CA ARG A 360 -8.25 -4.70 -15.68
C ARG A 360 -8.92 -5.04 -14.36
N MET A 361 -9.24 -4.03 -13.53
CA MET A 361 -10.04 -4.23 -12.33
C MET A 361 -11.39 -4.89 -12.65
N ILE A 362 -12.10 -4.38 -13.67
CA ILE A 362 -13.41 -4.90 -14.06
C ILE A 362 -13.29 -6.35 -14.55
N GLU A 363 -12.23 -6.67 -15.30
CA GLU A 363 -11.95 -8.05 -15.74
C GLU A 363 -11.73 -8.99 -14.56
N LEU A 364 -10.86 -8.65 -13.62
CA LEU A 364 -10.58 -9.50 -12.46
C LEU A 364 -11.80 -9.66 -11.54
N VAL A 365 -12.67 -8.64 -11.44
CA VAL A 365 -13.96 -8.80 -10.75
C VAL A 365 -14.84 -9.84 -11.44
N LYS A 366 -14.89 -9.85 -12.78
CA LYS A 366 -15.67 -10.85 -13.54
C LYS A 366 -15.08 -12.24 -13.39
N GLU A 367 -13.77 -12.38 -13.57
CA GLU A 367 -13.06 -13.66 -13.40
C GLU A 367 -13.31 -14.24 -11.99
N LYS A 368 -13.28 -13.40 -10.96
CA LYS A 368 -13.61 -13.81 -9.58
C LYS A 368 -15.06 -14.28 -9.43
N GLN A 369 -16.02 -13.54 -9.99
CA GLN A 369 -17.44 -13.92 -9.93
C GLN A 369 -17.72 -15.23 -10.66
N GLU A 370 -17.07 -15.45 -11.80
CA GLU A 370 -17.16 -16.69 -12.57
C GLU A 370 -16.54 -17.87 -11.80
N GLY A 371 -15.38 -17.67 -11.17
CA GLY A 371 -14.75 -18.67 -10.30
C GLY A 371 -15.63 -19.05 -9.10
N GLU A 372 -16.17 -18.08 -8.37
CA GLU A 372 -17.09 -18.33 -7.23
C GLU A 372 -18.36 -19.09 -7.67
N TYR A 373 -18.84 -18.86 -8.90
CA TYR A 373 -19.98 -19.58 -9.46
C TYR A 373 -19.63 -21.04 -9.82
N LEU A 374 -18.44 -21.29 -10.37
CA LEU A 374 -17.95 -22.65 -10.67
C LEU A 374 -17.74 -23.46 -9.38
N ASP A 375 -17.10 -22.88 -8.36
CA ASP A 375 -16.91 -23.52 -7.06
C ASP A 375 -18.26 -23.91 -6.42
N TYR A 376 -19.27 -23.04 -6.55
CA TYR A 376 -20.63 -23.34 -6.09
C TYR A 376 -21.24 -24.52 -6.85
N GLN A 377 -21.07 -24.60 -8.17
CA GLN A 377 -21.55 -25.73 -8.98
C GLN A 377 -20.87 -27.04 -8.57
N GLU A 378 -19.55 -27.06 -8.46
CA GLU A 378 -18.79 -28.26 -8.05
C GLU A 378 -19.20 -28.74 -6.66
N SER A 379 -19.37 -27.82 -5.69
CA SER A 379 -19.84 -28.18 -4.34
C SER A 379 -21.26 -28.77 -4.33
N MET A 380 -22.11 -28.34 -5.26
CA MET A 380 -23.48 -28.83 -5.38
C MET A 380 -23.49 -30.25 -5.98
N GLU A 381 -22.68 -30.51 -7.00
CA GLU A 381 -22.50 -31.83 -7.61
C GLU A 381 -21.88 -32.84 -6.62
N GLU A 382 -20.87 -32.44 -5.84
CA GLU A 382 -20.31 -33.26 -4.77
C GLU A 382 -21.39 -33.61 -3.73
N SER A 383 -22.22 -32.64 -3.34
CA SER A 383 -23.29 -32.87 -2.36
C SER A 383 -24.41 -33.81 -2.86
N GLU A 384 -24.73 -33.78 -4.15
CA GLU A 384 -25.67 -34.71 -4.77
C GLU A 384 -25.08 -36.12 -4.84
N SER A 385 -23.80 -36.25 -5.22
CA SER A 385 -23.10 -37.53 -5.27
C SER A 385 -23.02 -38.23 -3.89
N VAL A 386 -22.85 -37.45 -2.81
CA VAL A 386 -22.83 -37.97 -1.44
C VAL A 386 -24.20 -38.47 -1.00
N LYS A 387 -25.29 -37.76 -1.35
CA LYS A 387 -26.66 -38.20 -1.06
C LYS A 387 -27.00 -39.51 -1.76
N ASP A 388 -26.63 -39.65 -3.03
CA ASP A 388 -26.84 -40.89 -3.79
C ASP A 388 -26.10 -42.07 -3.17
N LEU A 389 -24.90 -41.84 -2.63
CA LEU A 389 -24.09 -42.83 -1.90
C LEU A 389 -24.72 -43.22 -0.55
N GLU A 390 -25.25 -42.26 0.21
CA GLU A 390 -25.96 -42.50 1.47
C GLU A 390 -27.24 -43.31 1.25
N GLU A 391 -28.03 -42.98 0.23
CA GLU A 391 -29.22 -43.75 -0.14
C GLU A 391 -28.86 -45.18 -0.57
N HIS A 392 -27.75 -45.35 -1.30
CA HIS A 392 -27.29 -46.67 -1.71
C HIS A 392 -26.81 -47.53 -0.52
N LEU A 393 -26.10 -46.94 0.43
CA LEU A 393 -25.67 -47.61 1.66
C LEU A 393 -26.88 -47.99 2.54
N ALA A 394 -27.86 -47.10 2.69
CA ALA A 394 -29.09 -47.39 3.43
C ALA A 394 -29.90 -48.54 2.79
N TYR A 395 -29.90 -48.62 1.45
CA TYR A 395 -30.51 -49.74 0.74
C TYR A 395 -29.79 -51.07 0.99
N LEU A 396 -28.45 -51.06 1.02
CA LEU A 396 -27.65 -52.24 1.32
C LEU A 396 -27.88 -52.72 2.77
N ASP A 397 -27.92 -51.81 3.74
CA ASP A 397 -28.24 -52.13 5.14
C ASP A 397 -29.64 -52.74 5.28
N PHE A 398 -30.63 -52.21 4.56
CA PHE A 398 -31.98 -52.77 4.52
C PHE A 398 -32.02 -54.21 3.95
N LEU A 399 -31.24 -54.50 2.90
CA LEU A 399 -31.13 -55.85 2.36
C LEU A 399 -30.48 -56.81 3.36
N ASP A 400 -29.46 -56.35 4.08
CA ASP A 400 -28.77 -57.11 5.13
C ASP A 400 -29.69 -57.45 6.32
N GLU A 401 -30.61 -56.53 6.68
CA GLU A 401 -31.66 -56.78 7.66
C GLU A 401 -32.68 -57.84 7.18
N ILE A 402 -33.11 -57.78 5.92
CA ILE A 402 -34.01 -58.78 5.34
C ILE A 402 -33.38 -60.18 5.35
N GLU A 403 -32.08 -60.28 5.05
CA GLU A 403 -31.38 -61.56 5.01
C GLU A 403 -31.20 -62.15 6.41
N LYS A 404 -30.98 -61.32 7.44
CA LYS A 404 -30.95 -61.73 8.85
C LYS A 404 -32.30 -62.23 9.35
N VAL A 405 -33.42 -61.64 8.89
CA VAL A 405 -34.78 -62.08 9.22
C VAL A 405 -35.13 -63.43 8.57
N HIS A 406 -34.55 -63.76 7.41
CA HIS A 406 -34.81 -65.03 6.72
C HIS A 406 -33.90 -66.20 7.16
N LYS A 407 -32.86 -65.94 7.97
CA LYS A 407 -31.91 -66.94 8.48
C LYS A 407 -32.10 -67.28 9.97
N GLY A 408 -33.13 -66.75 10.63
CA GLY A 408 -33.61 -67.17 11.96
C GLY A 408 -34.94 -67.90 11.86
#